data_AF-A0A7C3HQX9-F1
#
_entry.id   AF-A0A7C3HQX9-F1
#
_cell.length_a   1.000
_cell.length_b   1.000
_cell.length_c   1.000
_cell.angle_alpha   90.00
_cell.angle_beta   90.00
_cell.angle_gamma   90.00
#
_symmetry.space_group_name_H-M   'P 1'
#
loop_
_entity.id
_entity.type
_entity.pdbx_description
1 polymer ?
#
loop_
_entity_poly.entity_id
_entity_poly.type
_entity_poly.pdbx_seq_one_letter_code
_entity_poly.pdbx_strand_id
1 'polypeptide(L)'
;MGTGNRGRYDTNYAAQDGRAQVVALCDLYPDQIDGAKTQTPALSSARVFKDAAELLAMPGLDAVFICTPVYLHPEYFSLAVAAERIIHSGQLGEIVLMRPESISPTSPIDTRTT
;
A
#
# COMPACT_ATOMS: atom_id res chain seq x y z
N MET A 1 4.98 0.18 0.83
CA MET A 1 6.33 0.64 1.22
C MET A 1 6.76 -0.18 2.41
N GLY A 2 7.91 -0.85 2.32
CA GLY A 2 8.32 -1.92 3.21
C GLY A 2 7.77 -3.27 2.72
N THR A 3 8.64 -4.17 2.31
CA THR A 3 8.35 -5.55 1.87
C THR A 3 8.86 -6.59 2.88
N GLY A 4 8.96 -6.20 4.16
CA GLY A 4 9.12 -7.12 5.29
C GLY A 4 7.87 -7.96 5.56
N ASN A 5 7.88 -8.72 6.67
CA ASN A 5 6.80 -9.68 6.99
C ASN A 5 5.40 -9.06 6.92
N ARG A 6 5.22 -7.86 7.51
CA ARG A 6 3.93 -7.16 7.49
C ARG A 6 3.55 -6.73 6.08
N GLY A 7 4.48 -6.11 5.37
CA GLY A 7 4.26 -5.68 3.98
C GLY A 7 3.87 -6.82 3.06
N ARG A 8 4.53 -8.00 3.18
CA ARG A 8 4.16 -9.19 2.41
C ARG A 8 2.79 -9.74 2.78
N TYR A 9 2.44 -9.72 4.06
CA TYR A 9 1.12 -10.14 4.52
C TYR A 9 0.03 -9.26 3.91
N ASP A 10 0.19 -7.94 4.01
CA ASP A 10 -0.79 -6.96 3.52
C ASP A 10 -0.91 -6.99 2.00
N THR A 11 0.21 -7.08 1.26
CA THR A 11 0.17 -7.18 -0.21
C THR A 11 -0.38 -8.51 -0.69
N ASN A 12 -0.14 -9.61 0.04
CA ASN A 12 -0.74 -10.91 -0.30
C ASN A 12 -2.26 -10.89 -0.09
N TYR A 13 -2.74 -10.24 0.97
CA TYR A 13 -4.18 -10.05 1.20
C TYR A 13 -4.80 -9.16 0.12
N ALA A 14 -4.16 -8.03 -0.20
CA ALA A 14 -4.60 -7.14 -1.26
C ALA A 14 -4.61 -7.82 -2.64
N ALA A 15 -3.63 -8.69 -2.93
CA ALA A 15 -3.58 -9.44 -4.19
C ALA A 15 -4.69 -10.50 -4.32
N GLN A 16 -5.29 -10.93 -3.21
CA GLN A 16 -6.43 -11.84 -3.19
C GLN A 16 -7.77 -11.10 -3.26
N ASP A 17 -7.79 -9.81 -2.90
CA ASP A 17 -8.98 -8.96 -3.04
C ASP A 17 -9.13 -8.53 -4.51
N GLY A 18 -10.18 -9.01 -5.18
CA GLY A 18 -10.44 -8.68 -6.59
C GLY A 18 -10.76 -7.20 -6.87
N ARG A 19 -10.84 -6.35 -5.83
CA ARG A 19 -11.07 -4.90 -5.95
C ARG A 19 -9.80 -4.09 -5.77
N ALA A 20 -8.68 -4.73 -5.38
CA ALA A 20 -7.40 -4.07 -5.17
C ALA A 20 -6.34 -4.64 -6.13
N GLN A 21 -5.43 -3.78 -6.57
CA GLN A 21 -4.27 -4.19 -7.35
C GLN A 21 -3.01 -3.57 -6.77
N VAL A 22 -2.04 -4.41 -6.42
CA VAL A 22 -0.73 -3.94 -5.98
C VAL A 22 0.11 -3.61 -7.21
N VAL A 23 0.22 -2.32 -7.53
CA VAL A 23 0.90 -1.83 -8.74
C VAL A 23 2.38 -1.50 -8.52
N ALA A 24 2.80 -1.31 -7.27
CA ALA A 24 4.15 -0.92 -6.92
C ALA A 24 4.61 -1.48 -5.57
N LEU A 25 5.89 -1.78 -5.47
CA LEU A 25 6.61 -2.16 -4.26
C LEU A 25 7.76 -1.18 -4.03
N CYS A 26 8.01 -0.84 -2.78
CA CYS A 26 9.15 0.00 -2.40
C CYS A 26 9.84 -0.58 -1.17
N ASP A 27 11.13 -0.86 -1.30
CA ASP A 27 11.99 -1.27 -0.19
C ASP A 27 13.45 -0.95 -0.53
N LEU A 28 14.27 -0.72 0.50
CA LEU A 28 15.70 -0.50 0.35
C LEU A 28 16.42 -1.78 -0.08
N TYR A 29 15.90 -2.93 0.36
CA TYR A 29 16.51 -4.24 0.26
C TYR A 29 15.88 -5.05 -0.89
N PRO A 30 16.60 -5.30 -2.01
CA PRO A 30 16.06 -6.01 -3.17
C PRO A 30 15.58 -7.44 -2.85
N ASP A 31 16.27 -8.14 -1.96
CA ASP A 31 15.90 -9.48 -1.48
C ASP A 31 14.53 -9.52 -0.79
N GLN A 32 14.14 -8.44 -0.12
CA GLN A 32 12.80 -8.32 0.46
C GLN A 32 11.72 -8.20 -0.61
N ILE A 33 12.03 -7.52 -1.72
CA ILE A 33 11.15 -7.34 -2.87
C ILE A 33 11.02 -8.67 -3.63
N ASP A 34 12.14 -9.37 -3.85
CA ASP A 34 12.15 -10.68 -4.47
C ASP A 34 11.38 -11.71 -3.62
N GLY A 35 11.54 -11.65 -2.29
CA GLY A 35 10.75 -12.44 -1.35
C GLY A 35 9.25 -12.18 -1.45
N ALA A 36 8.84 -10.92 -1.58
CA ALA A 36 7.43 -10.57 -1.78
C ALA A 36 6.88 -11.10 -3.11
N LYS A 37 7.63 -10.95 -4.21
CA LYS A 37 7.23 -11.46 -5.54
C LYS A 37 7.19 -12.99 -5.60
N THR A 38 8.10 -13.65 -4.90
CA THR A 38 8.15 -15.11 -4.78
C THR A 38 6.95 -15.64 -3.99
N GLN A 39 6.61 -14.97 -2.88
CA GLN A 39 5.48 -15.35 -2.04
C GLN A 39 4.13 -15.10 -2.73
N THR A 40 4.01 -14.01 -3.48
CA THR A 40 2.76 -13.61 -4.13
C THR A 40 3.03 -13.33 -5.63
N PRO A 41 2.85 -14.33 -6.52
CA PRO A 41 3.16 -14.21 -7.95
C PRO A 41 2.39 -13.09 -8.68
N ALA A 42 1.22 -12.69 -8.16
CA ALA A 42 0.45 -11.55 -8.67
C ALA A 42 1.23 -10.22 -8.59
N LEU A 43 2.28 -10.13 -7.76
CA LEU A 43 3.15 -8.96 -7.63
C LEU A 43 4.28 -8.94 -8.66
N SER A 44 4.40 -9.95 -9.54
CA SER A 44 5.49 -10.06 -10.51
C SER A 44 5.61 -8.82 -11.41
N SER A 45 4.47 -8.27 -11.86
CA SER A 45 4.37 -7.07 -12.68
C SER A 45 4.46 -5.75 -11.89
N ALA A 46 4.52 -5.80 -10.55
CA ALA A 46 4.61 -4.59 -9.74
C ALA A 46 5.93 -3.87 -10.00
N ARG A 47 5.83 -2.55 -10.20
CA ARG A 47 6.99 -1.65 -10.34
C ARG A 47 7.75 -1.60 -9.03
N VAL A 48 9.08 -1.54 -9.11
CA VAL A 48 9.94 -1.58 -7.94
C VAL A 48 10.62 -0.23 -7.76
N PHE A 49 10.55 0.29 -6.54
CA PHE A 49 11.16 1.52 -6.11
C PHE A 49 12.08 1.27 -4.92
N LYS A 50 13.13 2.08 -4.78
CA LYS A 50 13.97 2.11 -3.58
C LYS A 50 13.70 3.34 -2.72
N ASP A 51 13.26 4.40 -3.38
CA ASP A 51 12.93 5.67 -2.75
C ASP A 51 11.41 5.84 -2.60
N ALA A 52 10.99 6.26 -1.42
CA ALA A 52 9.58 6.44 -1.09
C ALA A 52 8.96 7.66 -1.79
N ALA A 53 9.73 8.74 -1.97
CA ALA A 53 9.25 9.94 -2.66
C ALA A 53 9.03 9.64 -4.15
N GLU A 54 9.91 8.85 -4.78
CA GLU A 54 9.71 8.38 -6.15
C GLU A 54 8.45 7.52 -6.30
N LEU A 55 8.19 6.60 -5.35
CA LEU A 55 6.95 5.82 -5.35
C LEU A 55 5.72 6.73 -5.20
N LEU A 56 5.75 7.70 -4.29
CA LEU A 56 4.61 8.58 -4.02
C LEU A 56 4.35 9.56 -5.18
N ALA A 57 5.38 9.91 -5.94
CA ALA A 57 5.26 10.69 -7.17
C ALA A 57 4.70 9.89 -8.36
N MET A 58 4.54 8.57 -8.24
CA MET A 58 4.01 7.74 -9.31
C MET A 58 2.57 8.13 -9.67
N PRO A 59 2.26 8.44 -10.95
CA PRO A 59 0.89 8.69 -11.37
C PRO A 59 0.05 7.41 -11.32
N GLY A 60 -1.24 7.54 -11.00
CA GLY A 60 -2.17 6.41 -10.92
C GLY A 60 -2.03 5.56 -9.66
N LEU A 61 -1.44 6.09 -8.59
CA LEU A 61 -1.41 5.46 -7.28
C LEU A 61 -2.56 6.00 -6.41
N ASP A 62 -3.50 5.14 -6.01
CA ASP A 62 -4.66 5.54 -5.20
C ASP A 62 -4.36 5.52 -3.69
N ALA A 63 -3.67 4.49 -3.24
CA ALA A 63 -3.37 4.25 -1.82
C ALA A 63 -1.97 3.68 -1.61
N VAL A 64 -1.43 3.88 -0.42
CA VAL A 64 -0.11 3.38 -0.01
C VAL A 64 -0.16 2.69 1.36
N PHE A 65 0.42 1.49 1.40
CA PHE A 65 0.74 0.79 2.65
C PHE A 65 2.09 1.26 3.19
N ILE A 66 2.14 1.71 4.44
CA ILE A 66 3.37 2.05 5.16
C ILE A 66 3.66 0.92 6.17
N CYS A 67 4.56 0.03 5.78
CA CYS A 67 4.98 -1.15 6.55
C CYS A 67 6.48 -1.08 6.90
N THR A 68 7.05 0.13 6.90
CA THR A 68 8.44 0.41 7.30
C THR A 68 8.58 0.41 8.84
N PRO A 69 9.79 0.43 9.41
CA PRO A 69 9.97 0.60 10.85
C PRO A 69 9.26 1.84 11.41
N VAL A 70 8.70 1.74 12.61
CA VAL A 70 7.79 2.75 13.20
C VAL A 70 8.37 4.16 13.25
N TYR A 71 9.67 4.30 13.49
CA TYR A 71 10.33 5.61 13.56
C TYR A 71 10.33 6.37 12.22
N LEU A 72 10.13 5.68 11.09
CA LEU A 72 10.01 6.29 9.76
C LEU A 72 8.57 6.64 9.38
N HIS A 73 7.57 6.19 10.15
CA HIS A 73 6.16 6.42 9.82
C HIS A 73 5.80 7.91 9.74
N PRO A 74 6.24 8.80 10.66
CA PRO A 74 5.86 10.21 10.59
C PRO A 74 6.35 10.90 9.31
N GLU A 75 7.56 10.57 8.86
CA GLU A 75 8.16 11.11 7.65
C GLU A 75 7.40 10.64 6.40
N TYR A 76 7.20 9.33 6.26
CA TYR A 76 6.46 8.78 5.12
C TYR A 76 4.98 9.15 5.12
N PHE A 77 4.38 9.32 6.30
CA PHE A 77 3.02 9.82 6.43
C PHE A 77 2.93 11.25 5.90
N SER A 78 3.85 12.12 6.33
CA SER A 78 3.89 13.51 5.87
C SER A 78 4.08 13.61 4.35
N LEU A 79 4.97 12.79 3.79
CA LEU A 79 5.17 12.70 2.34
C LEU A 79 3.92 12.22 1.60
N ALA A 80 3.23 11.20 2.12
CA ALA A 80 2.03 10.66 1.49
C ALA A 80 0.84 11.62 1.57
N VAL A 81 0.71 12.38 2.66
CA VAL A 81 -0.28 13.46 2.78
C VAL A 81 0.01 14.57 1.77
N ALA A 82 1.28 15.01 1.67
CA ALA A 82 1.69 16.02 0.70
C ALA A 82 1.47 15.54 -0.76
N ALA A 83 1.65 14.25 -1.01
CA ALA A 83 1.38 13.62 -2.30
C ALA A 83 -0.11 13.33 -2.54
N GLU A 84 -1.00 13.66 -1.60
CA GLU A 84 -2.44 13.43 -1.73
C GLU A 84 -2.84 11.96 -1.90
N ARG A 85 -2.21 11.06 -1.16
CA ARG A 85 -2.47 9.61 -1.23
C ARG A 85 -3.26 9.12 -0.01
N ILE A 86 -4.05 8.06 -0.20
CA ILE A 86 -4.70 7.35 0.92
C ILE A 86 -3.63 6.52 1.65
N ILE A 87 -3.61 6.55 2.98
CA ILE A 87 -2.54 5.94 3.79
C ILE A 87 -3.12 4.84 4.69
N HIS A 88 -2.42 3.70 4.75
CA HIS A 88 -2.65 2.64 5.74
C HIS A 88 -1.32 2.24 6.39
N SER A 89 -1.23 2.31 7.73
CA SER A 89 -0.02 1.93 8.49
C SER A 89 -0.29 0.74 9.40
N GLY A 90 0.60 -0.25 9.37
CA GLY A 90 0.40 -1.55 10.00
C GLY A 90 0.87 -1.69 11.46
N GLN A 91 1.47 -0.66 12.09
CA GLN A 91 2.13 -0.81 13.40
C GLN A 91 1.85 0.26 14.47
N LEU A 92 0.93 1.18 14.23
CA LEU A 92 0.30 2.00 15.28
C LEU A 92 -1.21 1.84 15.07
N GLY A 93 -1.94 1.47 16.13
CA GLY A 93 -3.37 1.12 16.06
C GLY A 93 -4.15 2.00 15.09
N GLU A 94 -4.59 1.37 14.00
CA GLU A 94 -5.37 1.87 12.85
C GLU A 94 -5.37 3.39 12.61
N ILE A 95 -4.73 3.83 11.52
CA ILE A 95 -5.09 5.10 10.89
C ILE A 95 -5.29 4.87 9.39
N VAL A 96 -6.55 5.08 8.98
CA VAL A 96 -7.05 5.24 7.61
C VAL A 96 -7.51 6.68 7.48
N LEU A 97 -6.99 7.43 6.51
CA LEU A 97 -7.53 8.76 6.17
C LEU A 97 -7.92 8.80 4.70
N MET A 98 -9.24 8.81 4.47
CA MET A 98 -9.89 8.98 3.17
C MET A 98 -10.14 10.47 2.89
N ARG A 99 -9.86 10.92 1.67
CA ARG A 99 -10.46 12.14 1.12
C ARG A 99 -11.74 11.80 0.32
N PRO A 100 -12.79 12.63 0.35
CA PRO A 100 -14.14 12.24 -0.10
C PRO A 100 -14.44 12.34 -1.61
N GLU A 101 -13.51 12.59 -2.54
CA GLU A 101 -13.92 12.97 -3.92
C GLU A 101 -13.66 11.97 -5.07
N SER A 102 -13.26 10.70 -4.85
CA SER A 102 -13.07 9.78 -5.99
C SER A 102 -13.67 8.37 -5.88
N ILE A 103 -14.46 8.08 -4.84
CA ILE A 103 -15.36 6.91 -4.90
C ILE A 103 -16.59 7.32 -5.73
N SER A 104 -16.59 6.95 -7.01
CA SER A 104 -17.81 6.87 -7.81
C SER A 104 -18.85 6.00 -7.08
N PRO A 105 -20.14 6.41 -6.98
CA PRO A 105 -21.15 5.76 -6.13
C PRO A 105 -21.66 4.39 -6.62
N THR A 106 -20.87 3.63 -7.39
CA THR A 106 -21.37 2.47 -8.15
C THR A 106 -20.95 1.11 -7.61
N SER A 107 -20.72 0.95 -6.31
CA SER A 107 -20.67 -0.39 -5.71
C SER A 107 -21.53 -0.44 -4.44
N PRO A 108 -22.63 -1.22 -4.43
CA PRO A 108 -23.47 -1.33 -3.26
C PRO A 108 -22.73 -2.12 -2.18
N ILE A 109 -22.48 -1.44 -1.05
CA ILE A 109 -22.19 -2.11 0.21
C ILE A 109 -23.45 -2.90 0.57
N ASP A 110 -23.37 -4.22 0.43
CA ASP A 110 -24.41 -5.16 0.81
C ASP A 110 -24.60 -5.09 2.33
N THR A 111 -25.62 -4.33 2.74
CA THR A 111 -26.10 -4.25 4.12
C THR A 111 -27.11 -5.37 4.37
N ARG A 112 -26.62 -6.61 4.37
CA ARG A 112 -27.36 -7.76 4.89
C ARG A 112 -26.45 -8.63 5.72
N THR A 113 -26.60 -8.54 7.05
CA THR A 113 -26.99 -9.68 7.90
C THR A 113 -27.37 -9.12 9.28
N THR A 114 -28.67 -9.30 9.56
CA THR A 114 -29.44 -9.30 10.84
C THR A 114 -28.76 -8.93 12.15
#